data_AF-A0A349PL87-F1
#
_entry.id   AF-A0A349PL87-F1
#
_cell.length_a   1.000
_cell.length_b   1.000
_cell.length_c   1.000
_cell.angle_alpha   90.00
_cell.angle_beta   90.00
_cell.angle_gamma   90.00
#
_symmetry.space_group_name_H-M   'P 1'
#
loop_
_entity.id
_entity.type
_entity.pdbx_description
1 polymer ?
#
loop_
_entity_poly.entity_id
_entity_poly.type
_entity_poly.pdbx_seq_one_letter_code
_entity_poly.pdbx_strand_id
1 'polypeptide(L)' 'MKLLVDSGSTKADWIAIDEDGKILFTTQTMGLNPEILNEDEIIERLNDRFDILQNKDKATHLF' A
#
# COMPACT_ATOMS: atom_id res chain seq x y z
N MET A 1 4.09 1.75 -12.42
CA MET A 1 3.08 1.10 -11.55
C MET A 1 2.45 2.15 -10.68
N LYS A 2 1.11 2.18 -10.60
CA LYS A 2 0.34 3.06 -9.73
C LYS A 2 -0.30 2.22 -8.64
N LEU A 3 -0.27 2.69 -7.40
CA LEU A 3 -0.93 2.07 -6.27
C LEU A 3 -2.16 2.90 -5.91
N LEU A 4 -3.31 2.25 -5.82
CA LEU A 4 -4.54 2.80 -5.25
C LEU A 4 -4.69 2.20 -3.86
N VAL A 5 -4.83 3.02 -2.83
CA VAL A 5 -5.00 2.56 -1.46
C VAL A 5 -6.23 3.17 -0.80
N ASP A 6 -7.06 2.33 -0.20
CA ASP A 6 -8.12 2.74 0.72
C ASP A 6 -7.73 2.31 2.13
N SER A 7 -7.37 3.27 3.00
CA SER A 7 -6.87 2.98 4.34
C SER A 7 -7.76 3.57 5.43
N GLY A 8 -8.10 2.72 6.39
CA GLY A 8 -8.67 3.12 7.68
C GLY A 8 -7.78 2.72 8.86
N SER A 9 -8.29 2.87 10.09
CA SER A 9 -7.54 2.51 11.31
C SER A 9 -7.22 1.02 11.44
N THR A 10 -8.10 0.15 10.92
CA THR A 10 -7.99 -1.31 11.11
C THR A 10 -7.31 -2.00 9.93
N LYS A 11 -7.59 -1.56 8.70
CA LYS A 11 -7.15 -2.22 7.46
C LYS A 11 -6.85 -1.20 6.37
N ALA A 12 -6.00 -1.59 5.42
CA ALA A 12 -5.82 -0.87 4.18
C ALA A 12 -5.86 -1.83 2.99
N ASP A 13 -6.69 -1.52 2.01
CA ASP A 13 -6.86 -2.30 0.78
C ASP A 13 -6.07 -1.65 -0.35
N TRP A 14 -5.32 -2.47 -1.09
CA TRP A 14 -4.40 -2.01 -2.12
C TRP A 14 -4.73 -2.63 -3.47
N ILE A 15 -4.68 -1.80 -4.51
CA ILE A 15 -4.74 -2.23 -5.91
C ILE A 15 -3.55 -1.64 -6.64
N ALA A 16 -2.71 -2.52 -7.21
CA ALA A 16 -1.65 -2.11 -8.11
C ALA A 16 -2.12 -2.22 -9.56
N ILE A 17 -1.92 -1.15 -10.33
CA ILE A 17 -2.25 -1.10 -11.76
C ILE A 17 -1.03 -0.69 -12.60
N ASP A 18 -1.02 -1.10 -13.86
CA ASP A 18 -0.11 -0.56 -14.88
C ASP A 18 -0.63 0.77 -15.47
N GLU A 19 0.06 1.27 -16.50
CA GLU A 19 -0.27 2.55 -17.12
C GLU A 19 -1.60 2.52 -17.91
N ASP A 20 -2.02 1.33 -18.35
CA ASP A 20 -3.28 1.12 -19.08
C ASP A 20 -4.46 0.85 -18.15
N GLY A 21 -4.22 0.85 -16.82
CA GLY A 21 -5.23 0.60 -15.80
C GLY A 21 -5.51 -0.88 -15.57
N LYS A 22 -4.69 -1.79 -16.10
CA LYS A 22 -4.83 -3.22 -15.84
C LYS A 22 -4.33 -3.55 -14.44
N ILE A 23 -5.11 -4.36 -13.71
CA ILE A 23 -4.74 -4.84 -12.38
C ILE A 23 -3.54 -5.78 -12.49
N LEU A 24 -2.47 -5.43 -11.76
CA LEU A 24 -1.27 -6.24 -11.58
C LEU A 24 -1.42 -7.16 -10.37
N PHE A 25 -1.89 -6.62 -9.23
CA PHE A 25 -2.22 -7.38 -8.04
C PHE A 25 -3.14 -6.58 -7.11
N THR A 26 -3.77 -7.29 -6.17
CA THR A 26 -4.43 -6.70 -5.00
C THR A 26 -3.86 -7.31 -3.73
N THR A 27 -3.82 -6.54 -2.65
CA THR A 27 -3.34 -7.03 -1.36
C THR A 27 -3.95 -6.21 -0.22
N GLN A 28 -3.78 -6.65 1.03
CA GLN A 28 -4.29 -5.94 2.21
C GLN A 28 -3.20 -5.83 3.27
N THR A 29 -3.05 -4.66 3.88
CA THR A 29 -2.21 -4.46 5.08
C THR A 29 -3.06 -4.18 6.31
N MET A 30 -2.44 -4.11 7.48
CA MET A 30 -3.05 -3.44 8.62
C MET A 30 -3.31 -1.96 8.27
N GLY A 31 -4.25 -1.33 8.98
CA GLY A 31 -4.61 0.07 8.78
C GLY A 31 -3.41 1.02 8.93
N LEU A 32 -3.43 2.15 8.23
CA LEU A 32 -2.30 3.08 8.16
C LEU A 32 -2.71 4.49 8.62
N ASN A 33 -3.67 4.58 9.54
CA ASN A 33 -4.20 5.85 10.02
C ASN A 33 -3.13 6.66 10.80
N PRO A 34 -2.69 7.82 10.29
CA PRO A 34 -1.65 8.65 10.92
C PRO A 34 -2.13 9.34 12.20
N GLU A 35 -3.43 9.39 12.48
CA GLU A 35 -3.95 9.91 13.76
C GLU A 35 -3.61 9.00 14.95
N ILE A 36 -3.22 7.76 14.68
CA ILE A 36 -2.95 6.73 15.70
C ILE A 36 -1.51 6.19 15.58
N LEU A 37 -0.94 6.20 14.38
CA LEU A 37 0.37 5.61 14.08
C LEU A 37 1.40 6.69 13.77
N ASN A 38 2.63 6.45 14.24
CA ASN A 38 3.78 7.23 13.78
C ASN A 38 4.35 6.68 12.46
N GLU A 39 5.32 7.41 11.90
CA GLU A 39 5.95 7.07 10.63
C GLU A 39 6.61 5.68 10.64
N ASP A 40 7.36 5.34 11.70
CA ASP A 40 8.05 4.05 11.81
C ASP A 40 7.06 2.87 11.83
N GLU A 41 5.95 3.00 12.55
CA GLU A 41 4.89 1.99 12.61
C GLU A 41 4.19 1.82 11.25
N ILE A 42 3.98 2.91 10.50
CA ILE A 42 3.44 2.85 9.14
C ILE A 42 4.41 2.11 8.22
N ILE A 43 5.70 2.44 8.28
CA ILE A 43 6.74 1.81 7.46
C ILE A 43 6.84 0.31 7.78
N GLU A 44 6.79 -0.08 9.05
CA GLU A 44 6.80 -1.48 9.48
C GLU A 44 5.62 -2.25 8.87
N ARG A 45 4.39 -1.72 9.02
CA ARG A 45 3.17 -2.33 8.44
C ARG A 45 3.21 -2.48 6.93
N LEU A 46 3.82 -1.53 6.23
CA LEU A 46 4.02 -1.61 4.77
C LEU A 46 5.05 -2.70 4.41
N ASN A 47 6.16 -2.76 5.14
CA ASN A 47 7.23 -3.73 4.89
C ASN A 47 6.81 -5.17 5.23
N ASP A 48 5.89 -5.36 6.18
CA ASP A 48 5.33 -6.68 6.53
C ASP A 48 4.57 -7.34 5.38
N ARG A 49 4.08 -6.56 4.41
CA ARG A 49 3.40 -7.11 3.24
C ARG A 49 4.37 -7.32 2.09
N PHE A 50 4.67 -8.59 1.81
CA PHE A 50 5.56 -9.01 0.74
C PHE A 50 5.26 -8.34 -0.62
N ASP A 51 4.01 -8.28 -1.05
CA ASP A 51 3.63 -7.67 -2.33
C ASP A 51 3.99 -6.18 -2.40
N ILE A 52 3.83 -5.45 -1.29
CA ILE A 52 4.20 -4.03 -1.19
C ILE A 52 5.71 -3.90 -1.14
N LEU A 53 6.37 -4.63 -0.23
CA LEU A 53 7.82 -4.58 -0.04
C LEU A 53 8.61 -4.84 -1.33
N GLN A 54 8.21 -5.85 -2.11
CA GLN A 54 8.90 -6.25 -3.35
C GLN A 54 8.64 -5.30 -4.53
N ASN A 55 7.62 -4.46 -4.45
CA ASN A 55 7.23 -3.58 -5.54
C ASN A 55 7.30 -2.09 -5.18
N LYS A 56 7.70 -1.72 -3.96
CA LYS A 56 7.80 -0.32 -3.51
C LYS A 56 8.64 0.55 -4.43
N ASP A 57 9.77 0.02 -4.91
CA ASP A 57 10.68 0.75 -5.81
C ASP A 57 10.17 0.85 -7.26
N LYS A 58 9.12 0.09 -7.60
CA LYS A 58 8.45 0.15 -8.92
C LYS A 58 7.24 1.10 -8.93
N ALA A 59 6.77 1.48 -7.74
CA ALA A 59 5.67 2.40 -7.59
C ALA A 59 6.12 3.79 -8.02
N THR A 60 5.37 4.39 -8.93
CA THR A 60 5.65 5.74 -9.45
C THR A 60 4.67 6.76 -8.90
N HIS A 61 3.49 6.30 -8.48
CA HIS A 61 2.41 7.12 -7.93
C HIS A 61 1.66 6.31 -6.88
N LEU A 62 1.18 7.00 -5.85
CA LEU A 62 0.30 6.51 -4.80
C LEU A 62 -0.93 7.42 -4.76
N PHE A 63 -2.12 6.82 -4.78
CA PHE A 63 -3.41 7.50 -4.74
C PHE A 63 -4.27 6.96 -3.62
#